data_AF-A0A7X7LSI4-F1
#
_entry.id   AF-A0A7X7LSI4-F1
#
_cell.length_a   1.000
_cell.length_b   1.000
_cell.length_c   1.000
_cell.angle_alpha   90.00
_cell.angle_beta   90.00
_cell.angle_gamma   90.00
#
_symmetry.space_group_name_H-M   'P 1'
#
loop_
_entity.id
_entity.type
_entity.pdbx_description
1 polymer ?
#
loop_
_entity_poly.entity_id
_entity_poly.type
_entity_poly.pdbx_seq_one_letter_code
_entity_poly.pdbx_strand_id
1 'polypeptide(L)'
;MKKTTIWIGVMLLLGLMLGRQGTQATTTAPPVTTVDTANIIDISSANDLAAIEMNRSYRLVADLDLTGVEWIPLGNGSQPYLGIFDGNGHTIRNLTITDDHDGFIGLFGWAQGIIKDLTIADFSIDVDSASMILAGGLAGRIQGNVENVIVSGDIVIESDGSNVYAG
;
A
#
# COMPACT_ATOMS: atom_id res chain seq x y z
N MET A 1 16.89 -49.83 -13.06
CA MET A 1 16.90 -49.72 -11.57
C MET A 1 16.54 -48.27 -11.27
N LYS A 2 15.44 -47.88 -10.63
CA LYS A 2 14.71 -48.41 -9.47
C LYS A 2 13.20 -48.53 -9.77
N LYS A 3 12.53 -49.44 -9.05
CA LYS A 3 11.09 -49.69 -9.02
C LYS A 3 10.49 -48.92 -7.82
N THR A 4 9.30 -48.34 -7.98
CA THR A 4 8.28 -48.30 -6.90
C THR A 4 6.88 -48.03 -7.46
N THR A 5 5.87 -48.57 -6.79
CA THR A 5 4.60 -49.03 -7.33
C THR A 5 3.41 -48.46 -6.54
N ILE A 6 2.44 -47.86 -7.27
CA ILE A 6 0.96 -47.89 -7.18
C ILE A 6 0.22 -47.56 -5.87
N TRP A 7 -0.84 -46.74 -5.97
CA TRP A 7 -2.21 -47.10 -5.50
C TRP A 7 -3.29 -46.72 -6.52
N ILE A 8 -4.26 -47.63 -6.68
CA ILE A 8 -5.39 -47.67 -7.63
C ILE A 8 -6.64 -47.02 -7.04
N GLY A 9 -7.47 -46.40 -7.88
CA GLY A 9 -8.87 -46.04 -7.54
C GLY A 9 -9.56 -45.25 -8.66
N VAL A 10 -9.97 -45.85 -9.78
CA VAL A 10 -11.31 -46.43 -10.08
C VAL A 10 -12.10 -45.56 -11.08
N MET A 11 -12.38 -46.18 -12.23
CA MET A 11 -13.50 -46.03 -13.17
C MET A 11 -13.80 -44.72 -13.96
N LEU A 12 -13.46 -44.81 -15.25
CA LEU A 12 -14.38 -44.78 -16.42
C LEU A 12 -15.55 -43.78 -16.40
N LEU A 13 -15.47 -42.79 -17.30
CA LEU A 13 -16.47 -42.68 -18.38
C LEU A 13 -15.83 -42.08 -19.64
N LEU A 14 -16.02 -42.76 -20.77
CA LEU A 14 -15.68 -42.26 -22.10
C LEU A 14 -16.47 -40.98 -22.41
N GLY A 15 -15.78 -39.95 -22.88
CA GLY A 15 -16.37 -38.78 -23.52
C GLY A 15 -15.42 -38.27 -24.59
N LEU A 16 -15.50 -38.87 -25.77
CA LEU A 16 -14.72 -38.53 -26.95
C LEU A 16 -15.35 -37.27 -27.59
N MET A 17 -14.78 -36.09 -27.36
CA MET A 17 -15.10 -34.88 -28.13
C MET A 17 -13.82 -34.05 -28.32
N LEU A 18 -13.22 -34.19 -29.50
CA LEU A 18 -12.26 -33.21 -30.01
C LEU A 18 -13.03 -31.97 -30.43
N GLY A 19 -12.89 -30.90 -29.64
CA GLY A 19 -13.42 -29.57 -29.95
C GLY A 19 -12.46 -28.51 -29.44
N ARG A 20 -11.63 -27.97 -30.33
CA ARG A 20 -10.79 -26.80 -30.10
C ARG A 20 -11.68 -25.59 -29.86
N GLN A 21 -11.62 -24.97 -28.69
CA GLN A 21 -11.81 -23.52 -28.50
C GLN A 21 -10.94 -23.03 -27.35
N GLY A 22 -10.29 -21.88 -27.56
CA GLY A 22 -9.50 -21.21 -26.55
C GLY A 22 -10.39 -20.67 -25.43
N THR A 23 -9.84 -20.67 -24.22
CA THR A 23 -9.94 -19.64 -23.18
C THR A 23 -9.23 -20.23 -21.97
N GLN A 24 -8.11 -19.63 -21.56
CA GLN A 24 -7.62 -19.84 -20.19
C GLN A 24 -8.70 -19.25 -19.28
N ALA A 25 -9.46 -20.11 -18.61
CA ALA A 25 -10.20 -19.71 -17.43
C ALA A 25 -9.16 -19.50 -16.32
N THR A 26 -8.55 -18.32 -16.29
CA THR A 26 -7.91 -17.83 -15.08
C THR A 26 -9.07 -17.47 -14.16
N THR A 27 -9.41 -18.38 -13.25
CA THR A 27 -10.33 -18.08 -12.16
C THR A 27 -9.60 -17.16 -11.19
N THR A 28 -9.58 -15.86 -11.49
CA THR A 28 -9.33 -14.86 -10.46
C THR A 28 -10.51 -14.92 -9.51
N ALA A 29 -10.26 -15.39 -8.29
CA ALA A 29 -11.13 -15.04 -7.17
C ALA A 29 -11.36 -13.50 -7.22
N PRO A 30 -12.58 -13.01 -6.97
CA PRO A 30 -12.82 -11.58 -6.93
C PRO A 30 -11.79 -10.92 -6.00
N PRO A 31 -11.26 -9.72 -6.34
CA PRO A 31 -10.39 -8.97 -5.43
C PRO A 31 -11.14 -8.82 -4.11
N VAL A 32 -10.47 -9.14 -3.00
CA VAL A 32 -11.04 -9.11 -1.65
C VAL A 32 -11.76 -7.78 -1.45
N THR A 33 -13.11 -7.84 -1.43
CA THR A 33 -14.00 -6.69 -1.65
C THR A 33 -14.53 -6.09 -0.35
N THR A 34 -14.09 -6.62 0.79
CA THR A 34 -14.53 -6.17 2.11
C THR A 34 -13.38 -5.44 2.79
N VAL A 35 -13.52 -4.13 2.91
CA VAL A 35 -12.70 -3.33 3.83
C VAL A 35 -13.15 -3.70 5.24
N ASP A 36 -12.22 -4.20 6.05
CA ASP A 36 -12.50 -4.49 7.46
C ASP A 36 -12.21 -3.24 8.29
N THR A 37 -13.27 -2.49 8.58
CA THR A 37 -13.22 -1.30 9.45
C THR A 37 -13.61 -1.57 10.89
N ALA A 38 -14.11 -2.78 11.19
CA ALA A 38 -14.53 -3.16 12.54
C ALA A 38 -13.35 -3.67 13.38
N ASN A 39 -12.42 -4.38 12.76
CA ASN A 39 -11.22 -4.88 13.44
C ASN A 39 -10.04 -3.94 13.21
N ILE A 40 -9.73 -3.14 14.22
CA ILE A 40 -8.56 -2.25 14.24
C ILE A 40 -7.37 -3.01 14.83
N ILE A 41 -6.26 -3.03 14.10
CA ILE A 41 -5.00 -3.69 14.50
C ILE A 41 -4.02 -2.63 15.05
N ASP A 42 -3.48 -2.85 16.24
CA ASP A 42 -2.54 -1.91 16.84
C ASP A 42 -1.14 -2.02 16.19
N ILE A 43 -0.52 -0.87 15.95
CA ILE A 43 0.83 -0.69 15.39
C ILE A 43 1.69 -0.02 16.45
N SER A 44 2.84 -0.63 16.75
CA SER A 44 3.75 -0.14 17.80
C SER A 44 5.18 0.08 17.31
N SER A 45 5.48 -0.25 16.05
CA SER A 45 6.82 -0.11 15.47
C SER A 45 6.75 0.29 13.99
N ALA A 46 7.86 0.83 13.49
CA ALA A 46 8.04 1.13 12.07
C ALA A 46 7.89 -0.12 11.17
N ASN A 47 8.33 -1.28 11.65
CA ASN A 47 8.20 -2.55 10.93
C ASN A 47 6.75 -3.00 10.83
N ASP A 48 5.97 -2.84 11.91
CA ASP A 48 4.53 -3.13 11.88
C ASP A 48 3.83 -2.23 10.85
N LEU A 49 4.21 -0.95 10.81
CA LEU A 49 3.67 0.04 9.90
C LEU A 49 4.00 -0.27 8.42
N ALA A 50 5.24 -0.65 8.13
CA ALA A 50 5.65 -1.00 6.77
C ALA A 50 4.99 -2.30 6.25
N ALA A 51 4.44 -3.13 7.14
CA ALA A 51 3.86 -4.44 6.83
C ALA A 51 2.33 -4.44 6.75
N ILE A 52 1.67 -3.28 6.78
CA ILE A 52 0.20 -3.24 6.80
C ILE A 52 -0.43 -3.74 5.50
N GLU A 53 -1.65 -4.25 5.61
CA GLU A 53 -2.49 -4.66 4.47
C GLU A 53 -3.40 -3.49 4.06
N MET A 54 -3.49 -3.22 2.76
CA MET A 54 -4.18 -2.02 2.24
C MET A 54 -5.70 -1.99 2.50
N ASN A 55 -6.32 -3.14 2.78
CA ASN A 55 -7.76 -3.28 3.02
C ASN A 55 -8.13 -3.48 4.50
N ARG A 56 -7.18 -3.24 5.43
CA ARG A 56 -7.37 -3.37 6.87
C ARG A 56 -7.20 -2.05 7.61
N SER A 57 -7.77 -2.00 8.81
CA SER A 57 -7.72 -0.82 9.67
C SER A 57 -6.70 -0.98 10.79
N TYR A 58 -6.02 0.11 11.09
CA TYR A 58 -4.90 0.14 12.02
C TYR A 58 -4.97 1.33 12.96
N ARG A 59 -4.33 1.19 14.11
CA ARG A 59 -4.19 2.27 15.08
C ARG A 59 -2.79 2.33 15.65
N LEU A 60 -2.22 3.52 15.74
CA LEU A 60 -0.96 3.70 16.46
C LEU A 60 -1.21 3.60 17.97
N VAL A 61 -0.35 2.85 18.66
CA VAL A 61 -0.31 2.78 20.13
C VAL A 61 1.00 3.29 20.72
N ALA A 62 1.86 3.83 19.85
CA ALA A 62 3.10 4.49 20.20
C ALA A 62 3.47 5.48 19.09
N ASP A 63 4.29 6.47 19.43
CA ASP A 63 4.98 7.26 18.43
C ASP A 63 5.99 6.40 17.67
N LEU A 64 6.14 6.65 16.37
CA LEU A 64 7.05 5.92 15.51
C LEU A 64 8.15 6.84 14.97
N ASP A 65 9.39 6.36 14.99
CA ASP A 65 10.54 7.02 14.37
C ASP A 65 10.98 6.20 13.16
N LEU A 66 10.96 6.82 11.99
CA LEU A 66 11.32 6.19 10.71
C LEU A 66 12.78 6.48 10.30
N THR A 67 13.61 7.00 11.20
CA THR A 67 15.02 7.25 10.92
C THR A 67 15.71 5.99 10.38
N GLY A 68 16.28 6.09 9.18
CA GLY A 68 17.01 4.99 8.53
C GLY A 68 16.11 3.88 8.00
N VAL A 69 14.78 4.06 7.98
CA VAL A 69 13.84 3.16 7.34
C VAL A 69 13.72 3.52 5.87
N GLU A 70 14.01 2.57 4.98
CA GLU A 70 13.68 2.69 3.57
C GLU A 70 12.17 2.60 3.42
N TRP A 71 11.55 3.69 2.98
CA TRP A 71 10.10 3.81 2.97
C TRP A 71 9.51 3.50 1.60
N ILE A 72 8.51 2.62 1.58
CA ILE A 72 7.65 2.40 0.40
C ILE A 72 6.27 3.00 0.73
N PRO A 73 5.77 3.95 -0.06
CA PRO A 73 4.48 4.57 0.19
C PRO A 73 3.35 3.55 0.34
N LEU A 74 2.53 3.73 1.37
CA LEU A 74 1.41 2.83 1.65
C LEU A 74 0.30 3.05 0.61
N GLY A 75 0.10 2.04 -0.23
CA GLY A 75 -0.91 2.04 -1.28
C GLY A 75 -0.48 2.79 -2.55
N ASN A 76 -1.03 2.39 -3.69
CA ASN A 76 -0.67 2.93 -5.01
C ASN A 76 -1.87 2.91 -5.98
N GLY A 77 -1.61 3.22 -7.26
CA GLY A 77 -2.64 3.26 -8.31
C GLY A 77 -3.41 1.97 -8.55
N SER A 78 -2.80 0.82 -8.28
CA SER A 78 -3.45 -0.50 -8.44
C SER A 78 -4.06 -1.02 -7.14
N GLN A 79 -3.49 -0.63 -6.00
CA GLN A 79 -3.92 -1.07 -4.67
C GLN A 79 -3.88 0.11 -3.69
N PRO A 80 -4.90 0.98 -3.69
CA PRO A 80 -4.96 2.10 -2.76
C PRO A 80 -5.18 1.60 -1.32
N TYR A 81 -4.78 2.40 -0.34
CA TYR A 81 -5.16 2.17 1.06
C TYR A 81 -6.64 2.48 1.27
N LEU A 82 -7.42 1.51 1.75
CA LEU A 82 -8.88 1.56 1.89
C LEU A 82 -9.35 1.54 3.35
N GLY A 83 -8.49 1.16 4.29
CA GLY A 83 -8.86 1.02 5.70
C GLY A 83 -8.96 2.33 6.48
N ILE A 84 -9.13 2.21 7.79
CA ILE A 84 -8.99 3.33 8.73
C ILE A 84 -7.58 3.31 9.31
N PHE A 85 -6.82 4.39 9.11
CA PHE A 85 -5.56 4.63 9.79
C PHE A 85 -5.79 5.66 10.89
N ASP A 86 -5.85 5.18 12.13
CA ASP A 86 -6.06 6.00 13.31
C ASP A 86 -4.72 6.30 13.99
N GLY A 87 -4.21 7.51 13.84
CA GLY A 87 -3.01 7.95 14.54
C GLY A 87 -3.19 8.00 16.05
N ASN A 88 -4.43 8.05 16.57
CA ASN A 88 -4.74 8.02 18.00
C ASN A 88 -3.92 9.04 18.83
N GLY A 89 -3.65 10.21 18.22
CA GLY A 89 -2.86 11.29 18.79
C GLY A 89 -1.34 11.10 18.76
N HIS A 90 -0.85 10.02 18.14
CA HIS A 90 0.58 9.72 18.03
C HIS A 90 1.24 10.39 16.84
N THR A 91 2.57 10.46 16.92
CA THR A 91 3.43 11.05 15.89
C THR A 91 4.23 9.98 15.16
N ILE A 92 4.26 10.08 13.83
CA ILE A 92 5.27 9.44 12.98
C ILE A 92 6.29 10.53 12.62
N ARG A 93 7.59 10.27 12.82
CA ARG A 93 8.65 11.27 12.55
C ARG A 93 9.78 10.74 11.70
N ASN A 94 10.55 11.66 11.12
CA ASN A 94 11.77 11.38 10.37
C ASN A 94 11.56 10.48 9.14
N LEU A 95 10.39 10.58 8.51
CA LEU A 95 10.13 9.92 7.23
C LEU A 95 11.06 10.49 6.17
N THR A 96 11.82 9.64 5.48
CA THR A 96 12.69 10.04 4.35
C THR A 96 12.28 9.28 3.09
N ILE A 97 12.06 9.99 1.98
CA ILE A 97 11.75 9.37 0.68
C ILE A 97 12.63 10.01 -0.40
N THR A 98 13.39 9.18 -1.12
CA THR A 98 14.30 9.62 -2.19
C THR A 98 14.00 9.01 -3.56
N ASP A 99 13.06 8.06 -3.62
CA ASP A 99 12.64 7.41 -4.87
C ASP A 99 11.27 7.93 -5.32
N ASP A 100 10.99 7.86 -6.63
CA ASP A 100 9.81 8.47 -7.23
C ASP A 100 8.51 7.65 -7.12
N HIS A 101 8.60 6.37 -6.77
CA HIS A 101 7.49 5.45 -6.47
C HIS A 101 6.29 5.56 -7.43
N ASP A 102 6.55 5.51 -8.73
CA ASP A 102 5.54 5.65 -9.79
C ASP A 102 4.70 6.94 -9.69
N GLY A 103 5.26 7.98 -9.10
CA GLY A 103 4.68 9.32 -9.00
C GLY A 103 3.73 9.55 -7.84
N PHE A 104 3.62 8.64 -6.88
CA PHE A 104 2.75 8.80 -5.70
C PHE A 104 3.57 8.77 -4.41
N ILE A 105 3.91 9.94 -3.89
CA ILE A 105 4.94 10.10 -2.87
C ILE A 105 4.36 10.66 -1.57
N GLY A 106 4.66 9.99 -0.46
CA GLY A 106 4.24 10.37 0.89
C GLY A 106 4.27 9.18 1.84
N LEU A 107 3.77 9.36 3.08
CA LEU A 107 3.54 8.22 3.96
C LEU A 107 2.62 7.20 3.27
N PHE A 108 1.56 7.70 2.62
CA PHE A 108 0.73 6.92 1.71
C PHE A 108 1.00 7.32 0.25
N GLY A 109 1.05 6.37 -0.68
CA GLY A 109 1.09 6.72 -2.10
C GLY A 109 -0.29 7.19 -2.56
N TRP A 110 -1.29 6.33 -2.35
CA TRP A 110 -2.70 6.68 -2.59
C TRP A 110 -3.60 6.11 -1.48
N ALA A 111 -4.30 7.01 -0.78
CA ALA A 111 -5.31 6.67 0.21
C ALA A 111 -6.73 7.02 -0.29
N GLN A 112 -7.66 6.07 -0.18
CA GLN A 112 -9.11 6.27 -0.35
C GLN A 112 -9.89 5.98 0.95
N GLY A 113 -9.24 5.42 1.96
CA GLY A 113 -9.79 5.18 3.29
C GLY A 113 -9.87 6.43 4.17
N ILE A 114 -9.85 6.24 5.48
CA ILE A 114 -9.89 7.32 6.47
C ILE A 114 -8.53 7.41 7.14
N ILE A 115 -7.91 8.59 7.17
CA ILE A 115 -6.71 8.86 7.96
C ILE A 115 -7.04 9.93 8.98
N LYS A 116 -6.84 9.66 10.27
CA LYS A 116 -7.22 10.59 11.31
C LYS A 116 -6.29 10.62 12.50
N ASP A 117 -6.33 11.70 13.27
CA ASP A 117 -5.69 11.84 14.58
C ASP A 117 -4.18 11.56 14.56
N LEU A 118 -3.49 12.01 13.50
CA LEU A 118 -2.10 11.69 13.21
C LEU A 118 -1.26 12.97 13.10
N THR A 119 -0.06 12.94 13.66
CA THR A 119 0.99 13.93 13.34
C THR A 119 2.11 13.26 12.53
N ILE A 120 2.51 13.88 11.43
CA ILE A 120 3.72 13.53 10.68
C ILE A 120 4.71 14.68 10.85
N ALA A 121 5.82 14.43 11.54
CA ALA A 121 6.82 15.44 11.86
C ALA A 121 8.14 15.17 11.14
N ASP A 122 8.86 16.25 10.81
CA ASP A 122 10.22 16.19 10.27
C ASP A 122 10.38 15.23 9.08
N PHE A 123 9.39 15.20 8.17
CA PHE A 123 9.53 14.42 6.94
C PHE A 123 10.45 15.13 5.94
N SER A 124 11.13 14.36 5.09
CA SER A 124 11.95 14.84 3.99
C SER A 124 11.64 14.03 2.74
N ILE A 125 11.15 14.70 1.70
CA ILE A 125 10.99 14.14 0.36
C ILE A 125 11.98 14.85 -0.54
N ASP A 126 12.92 14.13 -1.13
CA ASP A 126 13.97 14.67 -2.01
C ASP A 126 14.14 13.74 -3.21
N VAL A 127 13.45 14.05 -4.31
CA VAL A 127 13.24 13.12 -5.42
C VAL A 127 13.60 13.78 -6.75
N ASP A 128 14.39 13.09 -7.56
CA ASP A 128 14.64 13.40 -8.98
C ASP A 128 13.79 12.46 -9.86
N SER A 129 12.92 13.01 -10.72
CA SER A 129 12.10 12.20 -11.61
C SER A 129 11.76 12.90 -12.92
N ALA A 130 11.81 12.12 -14.00
CA ALA A 130 11.33 12.50 -15.34
C ALA A 130 9.82 12.22 -15.55
N SER A 131 9.14 11.67 -14.53
CA SER A 131 7.72 11.30 -14.58
C SER A 131 6.86 12.30 -13.82
N MET A 132 5.53 12.24 -14.03
CA MET A 132 4.59 13.07 -13.27
C MET A 132 4.64 12.70 -11.78
N ILE A 133 4.80 13.69 -10.90
CA ILE A 133 4.87 13.48 -9.45
C ILE A 133 3.67 14.13 -8.76
N LEU A 134 3.09 13.37 -7.84
CA LEU A 134 2.14 13.80 -6.82
C LEU A 134 2.78 13.51 -5.46
N ALA A 135 3.20 14.55 -4.74
CA ALA A 135 3.90 14.43 -3.48
C ALA A 135 3.19 15.19 -2.36
N GLY A 136 3.17 14.59 -1.18
CA GLY A 136 2.75 15.26 0.04
C GLY A 136 3.20 14.47 1.26
N GLY A 137 3.52 15.15 2.35
CA GLY A 137 4.03 14.46 3.55
C GLY A 137 3.07 13.40 4.09
N LEU A 138 1.75 13.65 3.97
CA LEU A 138 0.72 12.65 4.28
C LEU A 138 0.55 11.64 3.15
N ALA A 139 0.27 12.10 1.94
CA ALA A 139 0.10 11.22 0.80
C ALA A 139 0.33 11.93 -0.53
N GLY A 140 0.72 11.16 -1.55
CA GLY A 140 0.74 11.66 -2.93
C GLY A 140 -0.67 11.92 -3.47
N ARG A 141 -1.63 11.05 -3.13
CA ARG A 141 -3.03 11.22 -3.51
C ARG A 141 -4.00 10.80 -2.41
N ILE A 142 -5.01 11.64 -2.19
CA ILE A 142 -6.10 11.38 -1.25
C ILE A 142 -7.44 11.46 -2.00
N GLN A 143 -8.27 10.44 -1.86
CA GLN A 143 -9.67 10.43 -2.29
C GLN A 143 -10.61 9.90 -1.19
N GLY A 144 -10.13 9.87 0.05
CA GLY A 144 -10.89 9.52 1.23
C GLY A 144 -11.00 10.68 2.22
N ASN A 145 -11.21 10.36 3.49
CA ASN A 145 -11.36 11.37 4.55
C ASN A 145 -10.05 11.58 5.31
N VAL A 146 -9.74 12.84 5.59
CA VAL A 146 -8.61 13.25 6.44
C VAL A 146 -9.16 14.11 7.55
N GLU A 147 -8.90 13.72 8.80
CA GLU A 147 -9.49 14.37 9.98
C GLU A 147 -8.42 14.57 11.05
N ASN A 148 -8.21 15.81 11.53
CA ASN A 148 -7.25 16.09 12.60
C ASN A 148 -5.83 15.55 12.31
N VAL A 149 -5.31 15.87 11.11
CA VAL A 149 -3.95 15.50 10.69
C VAL A 149 -3.07 16.73 10.58
N ILE A 150 -1.86 16.63 11.14
CA ILE A 150 -0.83 17.67 11.09
C ILE A 150 0.38 17.10 10.36
N VAL A 151 0.94 17.87 9.43
CA VAL A 151 2.09 17.47 8.62
C VAL A 151 3.11 18.61 8.64
N SER A 152 4.38 18.29 8.90
CA SER A 152 5.48 19.26 8.83
C SER A 152 6.75 18.58 8.33
N GLY A 153 7.45 19.23 7.40
CA GLY A 153 8.63 18.71 6.74
C GLY A 153 8.91 19.46 5.45
N ASP A 154 9.85 18.93 4.68
CA ASP A 154 10.34 19.55 3.44
C ASP A 154 10.09 18.64 2.22
N ILE A 155 9.74 19.27 1.09
CA ILE A 155 9.59 18.61 -0.21
C ILE A 155 10.50 19.32 -1.20
N VAL A 156 11.43 18.57 -1.79
CA VAL A 156 12.29 18.96 -2.89
C VAL A 156 12.06 17.97 -4.02
N ILE A 157 11.67 18.47 -5.19
CA ILE A 157 11.45 17.64 -6.38
C ILE A 157 12.19 18.28 -7.54
N GLU A 158 13.13 17.54 -8.10
CA GLU A 158 13.80 17.87 -9.35
C GLU A 158 13.08 17.14 -10.49
N SER A 159 12.73 17.86 -11.55
CA SER A 159 12.02 17.32 -12.71
C SER A 159 12.52 17.94 -14.00
N ASP A 160 12.68 17.11 -15.04
CA ASP A 160 13.21 17.49 -16.35
C ASP A 160 12.14 17.82 -17.41
N GLY A 161 10.92 18.16 -16.97
CA GLY A 161 9.84 18.62 -17.84
C GLY A 161 8.48 17.97 -17.60
N SER A 162 8.33 17.21 -16.51
CA SER A 162 7.07 16.62 -16.07
C SER A 162 6.29 17.56 -15.15
N ASN A 163 4.99 17.30 -15.00
CA ASN A 163 4.18 18.04 -14.04
C ASN A 163 4.48 17.55 -12.62
N VAL A 164 4.75 18.50 -11.72
CA VAL A 164 4.93 18.26 -10.30
C VAL A 164 3.79 18.92 -9.54
N TYR A 165 3.15 18.15 -8.65
CA TYR A 165 2.19 18.66 -7.68
C TYR A 165 2.69 18.26 -6.28
N ALA A 166 3.03 19.26 -5.47
CA ALA A 166 3.52 19.08 -4.12
C ALA A 166 2.72 19.96 -3.14
N GLY A 167 2.39 19.43 -1.96
CA GLY A 167 1.64 20.16 -0.93
C GLY A 167 1.50 19.45 0.41
#